data_AF-A0A147JSY9-F1
#
_entry.id   AF-A0A147JSY9-F1
#
_cell.length_a   1.000
_cell.length_b   1.000
_cell.length_c   1.000
_cell.angle_alpha   90.00
_cell.angle_beta   90.00
_cell.angle_gamma   90.00
#
_symmetry.space_group_name_H-M   'P 1'
#
loop_
_entity.id
_entity.type
_entity.pdbx_description
1 polymer ?
#
loop_
_entity_poly.entity_id
_entity_poly.type
_entity_poly.pdbx_seq_one_letter_code
_entity_poly.pdbx_strand_id
1 'polypeptide(L)' 'MDAFKSLHSASRIFKKSGGTHAAALFTLDEKMKFCIEDVGRHNAVDKVIGRGLIEGVNFARSFMISTGRLSADMVIKS' A
#
# COMPACT_ATOMS: atom_id res chain seq x y z
N MET A 1 -15.27 0.93 -2.72
CA MET A 1 -15.36 0.74 -1.23
C MET A 1 -14.63 -0.53 -0.79
N ASP A 2 -14.41 -1.50 -1.68
CA ASP A 2 -13.92 -2.82 -1.29
C ASP A 2 -12.39 -2.92 -1.27
N ALA A 3 -11.67 -2.14 -2.08
CA ALA A 3 -10.22 -2.02 -1.97
C ALA A 3 -9.75 -1.54 -0.57
N PHE A 4 -10.41 -0.52 0.01
CA PHE A 4 -10.08 -0.03 1.36
C PHE A 4 -10.36 -1.07 2.45
N LYS A 5 -11.51 -1.77 2.35
CA LYS A 5 -11.83 -2.88 3.27
C LYS A 5 -10.81 -4.01 3.14
N SER A 6 -10.36 -4.32 1.92
CA SER A 6 -9.33 -5.31 1.66
C SER A 6 -8.01 -4.94 2.33
N LEU A 7 -7.56 -3.69 2.20
CA LEU A 7 -6.38 -3.17 2.90
C LEU A 7 -6.54 -3.32 4.41
N HIS A 8 -7.62 -2.80 4.98
CA HIS A 8 -7.87 -2.88 6.42
C HIS A 8 -7.94 -4.33 6.90
N SER A 9 -8.54 -5.24 6.11
CA SER A 9 -8.57 -6.67 6.39
C SER A 9 -7.15 -7.25 6.48
N ALA A 10 -6.30 -6.89 5.53
CA ALA A 10 -4.93 -7.39 5.38
C ALA A 10 -3.91 -6.80 6.37
N SER A 11 -4.17 -5.65 7.02
CA SER A 11 -3.27 -5.01 8.00
C SER A 11 -3.26 -5.75 9.35
N ARG A 12 -2.63 -6.94 9.37
CA ARG A 12 -2.64 -7.86 10.53
C ARG A 12 -1.78 -7.35 11.68
N ILE A 13 -0.65 -6.71 11.39
CA ILE A 13 0.24 -6.16 12.42
C ILE A 13 -0.43 -4.96 13.08
N PHE A 14 -1.00 -4.04 12.29
CA PHE A 14 -1.77 -2.92 12.80
C PHE A 14 -2.92 -3.37 13.71
N LYS A 15 -3.68 -4.39 13.31
CA LYS A 15 -4.76 -4.92 14.17
C LYS A 15 -4.28 -5.46 15.51
N LYS A 16 -3.04 -5.93 15.60
CA LYS A 16 -2.45 -6.45 16.84
C LYS A 16 -1.80 -5.37 17.70
N SER A 17 -1.16 -4.38 17.07
CA SER A 17 -0.29 -3.43 17.80
C SER A 17 -0.77 -1.98 17.75
N GLY A 18 -1.60 -1.60 16.78
CA GLY A 18 -1.95 -0.21 16.47
C GLY A 18 -0.78 0.64 15.93
N GLY A 19 0.44 0.08 15.82
CA GLY A 19 1.67 0.83 15.66
C GLY A 19 2.29 0.81 14.26
N THR A 20 1.51 0.49 13.22
CA THR A 20 2.02 0.41 11.84
C THR A 20 1.10 1.11 10.85
N HIS A 21 1.68 1.56 9.75
CA HIS A 21 0.99 1.96 8.54
C HIS A 21 1.00 0.82 7.53
N ALA A 22 0.04 0.86 6.60
CA ALA A 22 -0.05 -0.09 5.52
C ALA A 22 -0.13 0.63 4.17
N ALA A 23 0.45 0.03 3.15
CA ALA A 23 0.25 0.39 1.76
C ALA A 23 -0.03 -0.88 0.95
N ALA A 24 -0.92 -0.80 -0.04
CA ALA A 24 -1.23 -1.91 -0.92
C ALA A 24 -1.39 -1.44 -2.35
N LEU A 25 -0.90 -2.27 -3.28
CA LEU A 25 -1.04 -2.06 -4.71
C LEU A 25 -2.21 -2.91 -5.23
N PHE A 26 -3.05 -2.30 -6.04
CA PHE A 26 -4.23 -2.90 -6.65
C PHE A 26 -4.16 -2.76 -8.16
N THR A 27 -4.71 -3.72 -8.87
CA THR A 27 -5.04 -3.57 -10.29
C THR A 27 -6.33 -2.76 -10.47
N LEU A 28 -6.60 -2.26 -11.68
CA LEU A 28 -7.79 -1.44 -11.96
C LEU A 28 -9.13 -2.16 -11.71
N ASP A 29 -9.16 -3.49 -11.65
CA ASP A 29 -10.29 -4.33 -11.25
C ASP A 29 -10.39 -4.53 -9.72
N GLU A 30 -9.80 -3.64 -8.93
CA GLU A 30 -9.75 -3.65 -7.46
C GLU A 30 -9.15 -4.92 -6.83
N LYS A 31 -8.41 -5.73 -7.59
CA LYS A 31 -7.72 -6.90 -7.04
C LYS A 31 -6.40 -6.49 -6.38
N MET A 32 -6.28 -6.77 -5.09
CA MET A 32 -5.06 -6.52 -4.34
C MET A 32 -3.93 -7.44 -4.81
N LYS A 33 -2.80 -6.88 -5.20
CA LYS A 33 -1.59 -7.62 -5.58
C LYS A 33 -0.80 -7.99 -4.33
N PHE A 34 -0.54 -7.01 -3.47
CA PHE A 34 0.17 -7.16 -2.21
C PHE A 34 -0.15 -6.01 -1.25
N CYS A 35 0.00 -6.27 0.04
CA CYS A 35 -0.12 -5.32 1.14
C CYS A 35 1.14 -5.40 2.00
N ILE A 36 1.73 -4.26 2.31
CA ILE A 36 2.94 -4.16 3.15
C ILE A 36 2.65 -3.26 4.34
N GLU A 37 3.05 -3.74 5.52
CA GLU A 37 2.98 -3.00 6.78
C GLU A 37 4.38 -2.55 7.21
N ASP A 38 4.49 -1.34 7.73
CA ASP A 38 5.72 -0.80 8.33
C ASP A 38 5.38 0.20 9.43
N VAL A 39 6.27 0.41 10.40
CA VAL A 39 6.09 1.46 11.41
C VAL A 39 6.06 2.85 10.74
N GLY A 40 6.88 3.07 9.72
CA GLY A 40 6.93 4.31 8.95
C GLY A 40 6.03 4.29 7.71
N ARG A 41 5.16 5.29 7.54
CA ARG A 41 4.30 5.41 6.34
C ARG A 41 5.09 5.49 5.02
N HIS A 42 6.23 6.19 5.02
CA HIS A 42 7.07 6.32 3.82
C HIS A 42 7.68 4.98 3.45
N ASN A 43 8.16 4.23 4.45
CA ASN A 43 8.72 2.89 4.25
C ASN A 43 7.68 1.92 3.72
N ALA A 44 6.43 1.97 4.22
CA ALA A 44 5.35 1.14 3.71
C ALA A 44 5.13 1.37 2.21
N VAL A 45 5.12 2.64 1.77
CA VAL A 45 4.99 3.01 0.35
C VAL A 45 6.23 2.61 -0.46
N ASP A 46 7.43 2.94 0.00
CA ASP A 46 8.68 2.58 -0.69
C ASP A 46 8.78 1.07 -0.92
N LYS A 47 8.42 0.27 0.10
CA LYS A 47 8.43 -1.19 0.01
C LYS A 47 7.36 -1.71 -0.94
N VAL A 48 6.16 -1.13 -0.97
CA VAL A 48 5.08 -1.59 -1.85
C VAL A 48 5.42 -1.30 -3.32
N ILE A 49 5.97 -0.12 -3.60
CA ILE A 49 6.45 0.25 -4.94
C ILE A 49 7.63 -0.64 -5.33
N GLY A 50 8.60 -0.81 -4.44
CA GLY A 50 9.75 -1.69 -4.65
C GLY A 50 9.34 -3.13 -4.96
N ARG A 51 8.34 -3.66 -4.26
CA ARG A 51 7.77 -4.98 -4.57
C ARG A 51 7.12 -5.01 -5.95
N GLY A 52 6.38 -3.97 -6.33
CA GLY A 52 5.78 -3.86 -7.66
C GLY A 52 6.81 -3.80 -8.78
N LEU A 53 7.93 -3.10 -8.58
CA LEU A 53 9.04 -3.08 -9.53
C LEU A 53 9.67 -4.47 -9.69
N ILE A 54 9.93 -5.17 -8.58
CA ILE A 54 10.50 -6.54 -8.60
C ILE A 54 9.56 -7.53 -9.29
N GLU A 55 8.24 -7.41 -9.08
CA GLU A 55 7.24 -8.29 -9.70
C GLU A 55 6.83 -7.87 -11.13
N GLY A 56 7.42 -6.80 -11.68
CA GLY A 56 7.09 -6.31 -13.01
C GLY A 56 5.64 -5.84 -13.15
N VAL A 57 5.08 -5.23 -12.10
CA VAL A 57 3.72 -4.70 -12.15
C VAL A 57 3.64 -3.54 -13.15
N ASN A 58 2.62 -3.57 -14.00
CA ASN A 58 2.29 -2.44 -14.86
C ASN A 58 1.64 -1.33 -14.02
N PHE A 59 2.45 -0.35 -13.59
CA PHE A 59 1.98 0.75 -12.74
C PHE A 59 0.90 1.61 -13.40
N ALA A 60 0.93 1.78 -14.72
CA ALA A 60 -0.10 2.50 -15.47
C ALA A 60 -1.47 1.81 -15.46
N ARG A 61 -1.54 0.55 -15.03
CA ARG A 61 -2.79 -0.22 -14.83
C ARG A 61 -2.96 -0.67 -13.39
N SER A 62 -2.48 0.15 -12.46
CA SER A 62 -2.58 -0.09 -11.03
C SER A 62 -2.88 1.20 -10.28
N PHE A 63 -3.31 1.06 -9.04
CA PHE A 63 -3.39 2.16 -8.09
C PHE A 63 -2.96 1.69 -6.71
N MET A 64 -2.52 2.62 -5.88
CA MET A 64 -2.09 2.34 -4.51
C MET A 64 -3.07 2.95 -3.51
N ILE A 65 -3.31 2.24 -2.40
CA ILE A 65 -3.96 2.79 -1.20
C ILE A 65 -2.95 2.74 -0.06
N SER A 66 -2.86 3.82 0.73
CA SER A 66 -2.07 3.87 1.96
C SER A 66 -2.90 4.38 3.14
N THR A 67 -2.57 3.95 4.35
CA THR A 67 -3.17 4.45 5.60
C THR A 67 -2.50 5.74 6.11
N GLY A 68 -1.37 6.15 5.54
CA GLY A 68 -0.66 7.36 5.92
C GLY A 68 -1.24 8.63 5.27
N ARG A 69 -0.93 9.80 5.85
CA ARG A 69 -1.21 11.10 5.20
C ARG A 69 -0.36 11.25 3.92
N LEU A 70 -0.96 11.81 2.88
CA LEU A 70 -0.31 12.11 1.60
C LEU A 70 0.40 13.46 1.66
N SER A 71 1.64 13.48 2.15
CA SER A 71 2.53 14.64 2.01
C SER A 71 3.07 14.76 0.59
N ALA A 72 3.65 15.92 0.23
CA ALA A 72 4.25 16.13 -1.10
C ALA A 72 5.23 15.01 -1.49
N ASP A 73 6.14 14.64 -0.57
CA ASP A 73 7.10 13.55 -0.81
C ASP A 73 6.43 12.18 -1.06
N MET A 74 5.28 11.91 -0.46
CA MET A 74 4.54 10.66 -0.68
C MET A 74 3.93 10.65 -2.08
N VAL A 75 3.38 11.79 -2.51
CA VAL A 75 2.77 11.94 -3.84
C VAL A 75 3.83 11.84 -4.93
N ILE A 76 5.00 12.46 -4.76
CA ILE A 76 6.10 12.42 -5.73
C ILE A 76 6.61 10.98 -5.97
N LYS A 77 6.52 10.12 -4.96
CA LYS A 77 6.92 8.71 -5.06
C LYS A 77 5.87 7.81 -5.74
N SER A 78 4.60 8.22 -5.72
CA SER A 78 3.45 7.35 -6.03
C SER A 78 3.11 7.27 -7.51
#